data_AF-A0A2E3BEH2-F1
#
_entry.id   AF-A0A2E3BEH2-F1
#
_cell.length_a   1.000
_cell.length_b   1.000
_cell.length_c   1.000
_cell.angle_alpha   90.00
_cell.angle_beta   90.00
_cell.angle_gamma   90.00
#
_symmetry.space_group_name_H-M   'P 1'
#
loop_
_entity.id
_entity.type
_entity.pdbx_description
1 polymer ?
#
loop_
_entity_poly.entity_id
_entity_poly.type
_entity_poly.pdbx_seq_one_letter_code
_entity_poly.pdbx_strand_id
1 'polypeptide(L)'
;MNLRFSRSSLNLIIFTCIILIGWASINENRKIDEIISGSDASIDSQPYPNIELASLDALNQQTWISQEGIHVIWQSRLDTDFLVRVRGSRTETNSAIDNPHISWQPGYWQWDINLGADFESGLNILSKQLAAFPQALKGQSGTIILQGPWSANIARISSARIIKDLKLIALTNMKTKTIFNCPWQPVSAQFWLQDQLIHPKSSQPNMAKKSWQVQQWPELSSIDPTSLEDWKQTFVKQWQLNWQNPATQFDMLADLAYYRLPENYLLQGYWGINALNTHQLEKYLVQCQASSRQI
;
A
#
# COMPACT_ATOMS: atom_id res chain seq x y z
N MET A 1 -33.41 11.46 -50.33
CA MET A 1 -32.31 10.85 -51.12
C MET A 1 -31.72 9.73 -50.27
N ASN A 2 -32.16 8.48 -50.46
CA ASN A 2 -31.76 7.35 -49.63
C ASN A 2 -30.46 6.75 -50.18
N LEU A 3 -29.32 7.09 -49.57
CA LEU A 3 -28.01 6.51 -49.89
C LEU A 3 -27.98 5.05 -49.38
N ARG A 4 -28.47 4.12 -50.19
CA ARG A 4 -28.25 2.69 -49.97
C ARG A 4 -26.83 2.35 -50.42
N PHE A 5 -25.86 2.49 -49.52
CA PHE A 5 -24.52 1.96 -49.74
C PHE A 5 -24.60 0.43 -49.89
N SER A 6 -24.16 -0.07 -51.03
CA SER A 6 -23.99 -1.50 -51.29
C SER A 6 -23.03 -2.11 -50.26
N ARG A 7 -23.25 -3.37 -49.84
CA ARG A 7 -22.35 -4.08 -48.90
C ARG A 7 -20.88 -4.03 -49.35
N SER A 8 -20.63 -3.96 -50.66
CA SER A 8 -19.30 -3.79 -51.23
C SER A 8 -18.68 -2.40 -50.95
N SER A 9 -19.47 -1.32 -51.10
CA SER A 9 -19.01 0.04 -50.76
C SER A 9 -18.78 0.24 -49.26
N LEU A 10 -19.56 -0.43 -48.41
CA LEU A 10 -19.38 -0.36 -46.96
C LEU A 10 -18.09 -1.05 -46.51
N ASN A 11 -17.79 -2.23 -47.07
CA ASN A 11 -16.52 -2.92 -46.80
C ASN A 11 -15.33 -2.12 -47.31
N LEU A 12 -15.44 -1.47 -48.48
CA LEU A 12 -14.35 -0.65 -49.03
C LEU A 12 -14.07 0.58 -48.15
N ILE A 13 -15.11 1.23 -47.61
CA ILE A 13 -14.96 2.32 -46.65
C ILE A 13 -14.29 1.83 -45.37
N ILE A 14 -14.72 0.68 -44.82
CA ILE A 14 -14.14 0.11 -43.60
C ILE A 14 -12.66 -0.22 -43.81
N PHE A 15 -12.29 -0.88 -44.91
CA PHE A 15 -10.89 -1.17 -45.21
C PHE A 15 -10.06 0.10 -45.40
N THR A 16 -10.63 1.13 -46.05
CA THR A 16 -9.95 2.42 -46.21
C THR A 16 -9.76 3.12 -44.86
N CYS A 17 -10.74 3.06 -43.95
CA CYS A 17 -10.63 3.58 -42.60
C CYS A 17 -9.59 2.83 -41.76
N ILE A 18 -9.54 1.49 -41.84
CA ILE A 18 -8.53 0.69 -41.13
C ILE A 18 -7.12 1.00 -41.66
N ILE A 19 -6.96 1.13 -42.98
CA ILE A 19 -5.69 1.54 -43.58
C ILE A 19 -5.31 2.96 -43.14
N LEU A 20 -6.25 3.91 -43.12
CA LEU A 20 -5.97 5.29 -42.68
C LEU A 20 -5.64 5.37 -41.18
N ILE A 21 -6.30 4.60 -40.32
CA ILE A 21 -5.99 4.52 -38.88
C ILE A 21 -4.62 3.87 -38.68
N GLY A 22 -4.32 2.77 -39.38
CA GLY A 22 -3.02 2.13 -39.35
C GLY A 22 -1.90 3.03 -39.86
N TRP A 23 -2.16 3.80 -40.92
CA TRP A 23 -1.18 4.73 -41.49
C TRP A 23 -0.98 5.98 -40.63
N ALA A 24 -2.04 6.49 -39.97
CA ALA A 24 -1.92 7.56 -38.99
C ALA A 24 -1.10 7.11 -37.77
N SER A 25 -1.33 5.90 -37.26
CA SER A 25 -0.56 5.31 -36.16
C SER A 25 0.91 5.08 -36.53
N ILE A 26 1.19 4.60 -37.74
CA ILE A 26 2.57 4.41 -38.22
C ILE A 26 3.26 5.75 -38.46
N ASN A 27 2.56 6.77 -38.95
CA ASN A 27 3.15 8.10 -39.17
C ASN A 27 3.42 8.85 -37.85
N GLU A 28 2.63 8.60 -36.80
CA GLU A 28 2.89 9.10 -35.45
C GLU A 28 4.11 8.41 -34.82
N ASN A 29 4.22 7.09 -34.98
CA ASN A 29 5.40 6.32 -34.54
C ASN A 29 6.66 6.66 -35.34
N ARG A 30 6.55 6.96 -36.65
CA ARG A 30 7.69 7.36 -37.48
C ARG A 30 8.23 8.74 -37.12
N LYS A 31 7.37 9.67 -36.65
CA LYS A 31 7.83 10.96 -36.11
C LYS A 31 8.60 10.77 -34.80
N ILE A 32 8.25 9.75 -34.01
CA ILE A 32 8.99 9.38 -32.80
C ILE A 32 10.36 8.80 -33.18
N ASP A 33 10.42 7.92 -34.18
CA ASP A 33 11.68 7.31 -34.64
C ASP A 33 12.62 8.30 -35.38
N GLU A 34 12.08 9.27 -36.13
CA GLU A 34 12.89 10.34 -36.76
C GLU A 34 13.44 11.35 -35.74
N ILE A 35 12.77 11.55 -34.61
CA ILE A 35 13.32 12.33 -33.48
C ILE A 35 14.44 11.55 -32.76
N ILE A 36 14.36 10.22 -32.75
CA ILE A 36 15.37 9.32 -32.13
C ILE A 36 16.61 9.13 -33.03
N SER A 37 16.46 9.20 -34.35
CA SER A 37 17.52 8.87 -35.32
C SER A 37 18.29 10.09 -35.86
N GLY A 38 18.00 11.29 -35.33
CA GLY A 38 18.44 12.58 -35.87
C GLY A 38 19.48 13.34 -35.06
N SER A 39 20.38 12.68 -34.33
CA SER A 39 21.60 13.33 -33.82
C SER A 39 22.68 12.32 -33.44
N ASP A 40 23.64 12.12 -34.34
CA ASP A 40 24.95 11.56 -34.01
C ASP A 40 25.68 12.49 -33.02
N ALA A 41 25.86 12.03 -31.78
CA ALA A 41 27.13 12.05 -31.04
C ALA A 41 26.91 11.74 -29.55
N SER A 42 27.77 10.86 -29.03
CA SER A 42 28.02 10.52 -27.61
C SER A 42 26.95 9.70 -26.88
N ILE A 43 27.29 8.42 -26.74
CA ILE A 43 26.86 7.49 -25.69
C ILE A 43 27.28 8.08 -24.34
N ASP A 44 26.35 8.70 -23.61
CA ASP A 44 26.20 8.59 -22.15
C ASP A 44 25.18 9.63 -21.65
N SER A 45 24.28 9.19 -20.78
CA SER A 45 23.33 9.99 -19.99
C SER A 45 22.27 10.80 -20.77
N GLN A 46 21.10 10.18 -21.00
CA GLN A 46 19.85 10.93 -21.12
C GLN A 46 18.87 10.44 -20.04
N PRO A 47 18.25 11.37 -19.29
CA PRO A 47 17.37 11.03 -18.18
C PRO A 47 16.10 10.40 -18.73
N TYR A 48 15.67 9.30 -18.12
CA TYR A 48 14.40 8.65 -18.44
C TYR A 48 13.28 9.70 -18.51
N PRO A 49 12.37 9.62 -19.50
CA PRO A 49 11.28 10.57 -19.63
C PRO A 49 10.50 10.63 -18.32
N ASN A 50 10.19 11.86 -17.89
CA ASN A 50 9.42 12.12 -16.68
C ASN A 50 8.18 11.23 -16.68
N ILE A 51 8.09 10.34 -15.68
CA ILE A 51 6.99 9.40 -15.53
C ILE A 51 5.77 10.22 -15.10
N GLU A 52 4.96 10.66 -16.06
CA GLU A 52 3.61 11.13 -15.78
C GLU A 52 2.75 9.92 -15.41
N LEU A 53 2.46 9.82 -14.11
CA LEU A 53 1.49 8.86 -13.61
C LEU A 53 0.09 9.34 -13.98
N ALA A 54 -0.77 8.39 -14.33
CA ALA A 54 -2.20 8.61 -14.22
C ALA A 54 -2.50 9.15 -12.82
N SER A 55 -3.33 10.19 -12.74
CA SER A 55 -3.79 10.73 -11.45
C SER A 55 -4.32 9.59 -10.62
N LEU A 56 -3.85 9.47 -9.38
CA LEU A 56 -4.44 8.57 -8.40
C LEU A 56 -5.93 8.91 -8.33
N ASP A 57 -6.80 8.00 -8.75
CA ASP A 57 -8.22 8.13 -8.45
C ASP A 57 -8.34 8.33 -6.94
N ALA A 58 -9.10 9.36 -6.55
CA ALA A 58 -9.28 9.68 -5.15
C ALA A 58 -9.73 8.41 -4.41
N LEU A 59 -8.92 7.98 -3.45
CA LEU A 59 -9.29 6.87 -2.60
C LEU A 59 -10.59 7.28 -1.90
N ASN A 60 -11.71 6.63 -2.24
CA ASN A 60 -12.94 6.70 -1.44
C ASN A 60 -12.74 5.86 -0.16
N GLN A 61 -11.75 6.27 0.63
CA GLN A 61 -11.48 5.76 1.95
C GLN A 61 -12.42 6.46 2.91
N GLN A 62 -13.13 5.67 3.71
CA GLN A 62 -13.94 6.19 4.79
C GLN A 62 -13.44 5.59 6.09
N THR A 63 -13.25 6.47 7.07
CA THR A 63 -12.76 6.11 8.40
C THR A 63 -13.83 6.40 9.42
N TRP A 64 -14.06 5.46 10.32
CA TRP A 64 -14.96 5.61 11.45
C TRP A 64 -14.31 5.01 12.71
N ILE A 65 -14.63 5.57 13.87
CA ILE A 65 -14.19 5.05 15.16
C ILE A 65 -15.44 4.52 15.88
N SER A 66 -15.40 3.25 16.28
CA SER A 66 -16.49 2.61 17.00
C SER A 66 -16.65 3.18 18.41
N GLN A 67 -17.77 2.88 19.07
CA GLN A 67 -17.99 3.30 20.46
C GLN A 67 -16.95 2.70 21.42
N GLU A 68 -16.43 1.52 21.07
CA GLU A 68 -15.34 0.82 21.77
C GLU A 68 -13.96 1.40 21.46
N GLY A 69 -13.86 2.47 20.66
CA GLY A 69 -12.61 3.14 20.29
C GLY A 69 -11.81 2.42 19.21
N ILE A 70 -12.44 1.52 18.46
CA ILE A 70 -11.80 0.72 17.41
C ILE A 70 -11.90 1.44 16.08
N HIS A 71 -10.79 1.54 15.36
CA HIS A 71 -10.78 2.12 14.03
C HIS A 71 -11.31 1.10 13.01
N VAL A 72 -12.26 1.58 12.21
CA VAL A 72 -12.82 0.88 11.07
C VAL A 72 -12.54 1.72 9.85
N ILE A 73 -11.83 1.12 8.90
CA ILE A 73 -11.50 1.75 7.64
C ILE A 73 -12.07 0.89 6.54
N TRP A 74 -12.82 1.51 5.62
CA TRP A 74 -13.29 0.80 4.44
C TRP A 74 -12.98 1.56 3.17
N GLN A 75 -12.58 0.80 2.16
CA GLN A 75 -12.36 1.28 0.81
C GLN A 75 -13.45 0.69 -0.08
N SER A 76 -14.32 1.56 -0.60
CA SER A 76 -15.39 1.12 -1.50
C SER A 76 -14.82 0.92 -2.91
N ARG A 77 -14.92 -0.31 -3.41
CA ARG A 77 -14.48 -0.74 -4.75
C ARG A 77 -15.47 -1.74 -5.32
N LEU A 78 -16.03 -1.43 -6.50
CA LEU A 78 -17.04 -2.26 -7.14
C LEU A 78 -16.43 -3.45 -7.91
N ASP A 79 -15.13 -3.39 -8.20
CA ASP A 79 -14.37 -4.34 -9.01
C ASP A 79 -13.68 -5.45 -8.19
N THR A 80 -13.84 -5.46 -6.88
CA THR A 80 -13.19 -6.42 -5.97
C THR A 80 -14.21 -7.11 -5.07
N ASP A 81 -13.90 -8.33 -4.61
CA ASP A 81 -14.70 -9.04 -3.61
C ASP A 81 -14.83 -8.28 -2.28
N PHE A 82 -15.80 -8.67 -1.46
CA PHE A 82 -15.94 -8.22 -0.08
C PHE A 82 -14.86 -8.88 0.81
N LEU A 83 -13.79 -8.13 1.08
CA LEU A 83 -12.69 -8.54 1.94
C LEU A 83 -12.81 -7.93 3.33
N VAL A 84 -12.57 -8.76 4.35
CA VAL A 84 -12.51 -8.37 5.76
C VAL A 84 -11.13 -8.71 6.29
N ARG A 85 -10.49 -7.72 6.91
CA ARG A 85 -9.21 -7.88 7.59
C ARG A 85 -9.28 -7.33 9.01
N VAL A 86 -8.80 -8.11 9.96
CA VAL A 86 -8.62 -7.68 11.35
C VAL A 86 -7.16 -7.84 11.71
N ARG A 87 -6.55 -6.75 12.19
CA ARG A 87 -5.18 -6.77 12.71
C ARG A 87 -5.19 -6.52 14.20
N GLY A 88 -4.61 -7.45 14.95
CA GLY A 88 -4.48 -7.35 16.39
C GLY A 88 -3.03 -7.30 16.85
N SER A 89 -2.79 -6.60 17.95
CA SER A 89 -1.47 -6.52 18.58
C SER A 89 -0.98 -7.91 19.02
N ARG A 90 0.28 -8.23 18.76
CA ARG A 90 0.91 -9.47 19.21
C ARG A 90 2.03 -9.15 20.19
N THR A 91 2.00 -9.79 21.36
CA THR A 91 3.15 -9.86 22.27
C THR A 91 3.99 -11.10 21.94
N GLU A 92 5.30 -11.03 22.17
CA GLU A 92 6.25 -12.14 21.86
C GLU A 92 5.91 -13.45 22.59
N THR A 93 5.12 -13.37 23.65
CA THR A 93 4.61 -14.51 24.43
C THR A 93 3.49 -15.30 23.74
N ASN A 94 2.90 -14.77 22.66
CA ASN A 94 1.78 -15.43 21.99
C ASN A 94 2.31 -16.51 21.03
N SER A 95 2.04 -17.77 21.40
CA SER A 95 2.25 -18.93 20.54
C SER A 95 1.44 -18.79 19.25
N ALA A 96 2.05 -19.13 18.12
CA ALA A 96 1.35 -19.16 16.85
C ALA A 96 0.23 -20.21 16.89
N ILE A 97 -0.96 -19.81 16.45
CA ILE A 97 -2.13 -20.68 16.32
C ILE A 97 -2.20 -21.11 14.87
N ASP A 98 -2.41 -22.40 14.65
CA ASP A 98 -2.65 -22.95 13.33
C ASP A 98 -4.09 -22.61 12.89
N ASN A 99 -4.21 -21.62 12.01
CA ASN A 99 -5.47 -21.22 11.39
C ASN A 99 -5.16 -20.67 9.99
N PRO A 100 -5.81 -21.20 8.93
CA PRO A 100 -5.48 -20.83 7.54
C PRO A 100 -5.81 -19.37 7.19
N HIS A 101 -6.68 -18.73 7.97
CA HIS A 101 -7.06 -17.33 7.79
C HIS A 101 -6.19 -16.38 8.62
N ILE A 102 -5.25 -16.90 9.43
CA ILE A 102 -4.42 -16.09 10.31
C ILE A 102 -2.97 -16.12 9.83
N SER A 103 -2.49 -14.97 9.41
CA SER A 103 -1.07 -14.75 9.16
C SER A 103 -0.41 -14.12 10.38
N TRP A 104 0.74 -14.67 10.74
CA TRP A 104 1.52 -14.25 11.90
C TRP A 104 2.62 -13.30 11.46
N GLN A 105 2.47 -12.04 11.83
CA GLN A 105 3.43 -11.00 11.50
C GLN A 105 4.30 -10.66 12.71
N PRO A 106 5.42 -9.97 12.46
CA PRO A 106 6.15 -9.25 13.49
C PRO A 106 5.30 -8.22 14.25
N GLY A 107 5.06 -8.42 15.54
CA GLY A 107 4.35 -7.44 16.38
C GLY A 107 2.83 -7.40 16.22
N TYR A 108 2.26 -8.10 15.24
CA TYR A 108 0.81 -8.25 15.07
C TYR A 108 0.41 -9.60 14.48
N TRP A 109 -0.86 -9.96 14.59
CA TRP A 109 -1.48 -11.03 13.81
C TRP A 109 -2.51 -10.40 12.88
N GLN A 110 -2.74 -11.04 11.75
CA GLN A 110 -3.70 -10.59 10.75
C GLN A 110 -4.66 -11.74 10.43
N TRP A 111 -5.94 -11.47 10.55
CA TRP A 111 -7.01 -12.38 10.18
C TRP A 111 -7.72 -11.87 8.93
N ASP A 112 -7.68 -12.67 7.86
CA ASP A 112 -8.19 -12.32 6.54
C ASP A 112 -9.31 -13.25 6.10
N ILE A 113 -10.43 -12.65 5.66
CA ILE A 113 -11.56 -13.39 5.10
C ILE A 113 -11.96 -12.74 3.78
N ASN A 114 -12.09 -13.57 2.75
CA ASN A 114 -12.79 -13.21 1.53
C ASN A 114 -14.24 -13.72 1.60
N LEU A 115 -15.21 -12.81 1.49
CA LEU A 115 -16.64 -13.11 1.49
C LEU A 115 -17.20 -13.33 0.07
N GLY A 116 -16.39 -13.11 -0.97
CA GLY A 116 -16.75 -13.20 -2.38
C GLY A 116 -17.36 -11.91 -2.93
N ALA A 117 -17.76 -11.94 -4.20
CA ALA A 117 -18.34 -10.79 -4.90
C ALA A 117 -19.77 -10.45 -4.46
N ASP A 118 -20.50 -11.41 -3.89
CA ASP A 118 -21.86 -11.24 -3.40
C ASP A 118 -21.89 -11.24 -1.86
N PHE A 119 -22.36 -10.14 -1.28
CA PHE A 119 -22.36 -9.97 0.17
C PHE A 119 -23.27 -10.99 0.90
N GLU A 120 -24.45 -11.28 0.34
CA GLU A 120 -25.44 -12.12 1.01
C GLU A 120 -24.96 -13.57 1.17
N SER A 121 -24.40 -14.15 0.10
CA SER A 121 -23.75 -15.46 0.15
C SER A 121 -22.52 -15.45 1.07
N GLY A 122 -21.76 -14.35 1.08
CA GLY A 122 -20.62 -14.13 1.95
C GLY A 122 -20.95 -14.10 3.46
N LEU A 123 -22.17 -13.74 3.85
CA LEU A 123 -22.56 -13.69 5.28
C LEU A 123 -22.43 -15.04 5.99
N ASN A 124 -22.66 -16.15 5.29
CA ASN A 124 -22.49 -17.48 5.86
C ASN A 124 -21.00 -17.78 6.13
N ILE A 125 -20.12 -17.36 5.22
CA ILE A 125 -18.66 -17.46 5.40
C ILE A 125 -18.25 -16.65 6.62
N LEU A 126 -18.68 -15.38 6.70
CA LEU A 126 -18.38 -14.51 7.84
C LEU A 126 -18.86 -15.14 9.15
N SER A 127 -20.09 -15.66 9.19
CA SER A 127 -20.66 -16.27 10.39
C SER A 127 -19.89 -17.51 10.85
N LYS A 128 -19.49 -18.38 9.92
CA LYS A 128 -18.68 -19.57 10.22
C LYS A 128 -17.30 -19.18 10.75
N GLN A 129 -16.66 -18.21 10.11
CA GLN A 129 -15.32 -17.75 10.49
C GLN A 129 -15.32 -17.05 11.86
N LEU A 130 -16.35 -16.26 12.18
CA LEU A 130 -16.52 -15.64 13.50
C LEU A 130 -16.73 -16.69 14.60
N ALA A 131 -17.52 -17.73 14.33
CA ALA A 131 -17.74 -18.83 15.27
C ALA A 131 -16.47 -19.66 15.51
N ALA A 132 -15.66 -19.87 14.46
CA ALA A 132 -14.41 -20.61 14.50
C ALA A 132 -13.20 -19.76 14.95
N PHE A 133 -13.39 -18.46 15.27
CA PHE A 133 -12.29 -17.57 15.60
C PHE A 133 -11.57 -18.02 16.89
N PRO A 134 -10.22 -18.13 16.90
CA PRO A 134 -9.49 -18.66 18.05
C PRO A 134 -9.71 -17.86 19.33
N GLN A 135 -10.07 -18.56 20.40
CA GLN A 135 -10.38 -17.92 21.69
C GLN A 135 -9.19 -17.14 22.28
N ALA A 136 -7.95 -17.59 22.02
CA ALA A 136 -6.74 -16.95 22.53
C ALA A 136 -6.48 -15.55 21.93
N LEU A 137 -7.10 -15.22 20.79
CA LEU A 137 -6.97 -13.93 20.13
C LEU A 137 -8.13 -12.97 20.42
N LYS A 138 -9.19 -13.44 21.10
CA LYS A 138 -10.30 -12.57 21.51
C LYS A 138 -9.86 -11.63 22.63
N GLY A 139 -10.48 -10.46 22.73
CA GLY A 139 -10.14 -9.49 23.78
C GLY A 139 -8.90 -8.65 23.48
N GLN A 140 -8.29 -8.81 22.31
CA GLN A 140 -7.06 -8.09 21.96
C GLN A 140 -7.35 -6.76 21.28
N SER A 141 -6.37 -5.85 21.38
CA SER A 141 -6.46 -4.57 20.71
C SER A 141 -6.29 -4.73 19.22
N GLY A 142 -7.13 -4.06 18.42
CA GLY A 142 -7.08 -4.23 16.97
C GLY A 142 -7.74 -3.14 16.15
N THR A 143 -7.57 -3.27 14.83
CA THR A 143 -8.16 -2.41 13.78
C THR A 143 -8.85 -3.30 12.76
N ILE A 144 -9.98 -2.82 12.22
CA ILE A 144 -10.72 -3.50 11.15
C ILE A 144 -10.52 -2.74 9.85
N ILE A 145 -10.16 -3.46 8.80
CA ILE A 145 -10.06 -2.93 7.44
C ILE A 145 -11.00 -3.73 6.53
N LEU A 146 -11.81 -3.04 5.75
CA LEU A 146 -12.77 -3.62 4.80
C LEU A 146 -12.46 -3.13 3.38
N GLN A 147 -12.51 -4.01 2.38
CA GLN A 147 -12.35 -3.65 0.96
C GLN A 147 -13.39 -4.36 0.11
N GLY A 148 -13.89 -3.70 -0.92
CA GLY A 148 -14.93 -4.25 -1.78
C GLY A 148 -16.13 -3.33 -1.90
N PRO A 149 -17.29 -3.83 -2.35
CA PRO A 149 -18.48 -3.03 -2.64
C PRO A 149 -19.22 -2.61 -1.36
N TRP A 150 -18.49 -2.29 -0.30
CA TRP A 150 -19.04 -1.89 0.99
C TRP A 150 -19.76 -0.55 0.86
N SER A 151 -21.04 -0.55 1.24
CA SER A 151 -21.72 0.68 1.62
C SER A 151 -21.40 1.03 3.07
N ALA A 152 -21.47 2.32 3.41
CA ALA A 152 -21.18 2.78 4.77
C ALA A 152 -22.02 2.06 5.86
N ASN A 153 -23.28 1.76 5.56
CA ASN A 153 -24.16 1.04 6.51
C ASN A 153 -23.74 -0.42 6.67
N ILE A 154 -23.45 -1.12 5.57
CA ILE A 154 -23.01 -2.52 5.63
C ILE A 154 -21.65 -2.63 6.33
N ALA A 155 -20.73 -1.71 6.05
CA ALA A 155 -19.43 -1.62 6.72
C ALA A 155 -19.61 -1.46 8.24
N ARG A 156 -20.44 -0.50 8.69
CA ARG A 156 -20.70 -0.26 10.12
C ARG A 156 -21.31 -1.47 10.82
N ILE A 157 -22.35 -2.07 10.25
CA ILE A 157 -23.04 -3.22 10.86
C ILE A 157 -22.11 -4.44 10.91
N SER A 158 -21.38 -4.71 9.82
CA SER A 158 -20.43 -5.82 9.74
C SER A 158 -19.28 -5.64 10.73
N SER A 159 -18.71 -4.43 10.82
CA SER A 159 -17.68 -4.12 11.82
C SER A 159 -18.19 -4.23 13.25
N ALA A 160 -19.40 -3.75 13.56
CA ALA A 160 -19.98 -3.91 14.89
C ALA A 160 -20.14 -5.38 15.29
N ARG A 161 -20.54 -6.24 14.34
CA ARG A 161 -20.60 -7.69 14.56
C ARG A 161 -19.22 -8.29 14.82
N ILE A 162 -18.22 -7.95 14.00
CA ILE A 162 -16.84 -8.41 14.17
C ILE A 162 -16.28 -7.98 15.53
N ILE A 163 -16.44 -6.70 15.90
CA ILE A 163 -16.00 -6.15 17.20
C ILE A 163 -16.60 -6.95 18.34
N LYS A 164 -17.92 -7.19 18.30
CA LYS A 164 -18.64 -7.91 19.34
C LYS A 164 -18.17 -9.36 19.47
N ASP A 165 -18.04 -10.08 18.36
CA ASP A 165 -17.73 -11.52 18.36
C ASP A 165 -16.26 -11.81 18.70
N LEU A 166 -15.34 -10.96 18.24
CA LEU A 166 -13.91 -11.03 18.60
C LEU A 166 -13.60 -10.37 19.95
N LYS A 167 -14.55 -9.61 20.52
CA LYS A 167 -14.35 -8.79 21.72
C LYS A 167 -13.15 -7.85 21.58
N LEU A 168 -12.98 -7.24 20.42
CA LEU A 168 -11.86 -6.34 20.17
C LEU A 168 -11.88 -5.17 21.15
N ILE A 169 -10.70 -4.68 21.51
CA ILE A 169 -10.54 -3.47 22.33
C ILE A 169 -9.74 -2.41 21.56
N ALA A 170 -9.78 -1.16 22.00
CA ALA A 170 -9.00 -0.10 21.38
C ALA A 170 -7.49 -0.35 21.51
N LEU A 171 -6.72 0.11 20.51
CA LEU A 171 -5.25 0.16 20.57
C LEU A 171 -4.79 1.05 21.72
N THR A 172 -4.29 0.44 22.79
CA THR A 172 -3.59 1.11 23.89
C THR A 172 -2.13 1.34 23.52
N ASN A 173 -1.61 2.52 23.83
CA ASN A 173 -0.22 2.91 23.55
C ASN A 173 0.75 1.91 24.19
N MET A 174 1.32 1.01 23.39
CA MET A 174 2.32 0.05 23.87
C MET A 174 3.57 0.79 24.34
N LYS A 175 3.95 0.60 25.60
CA LYS A 175 5.24 1.07 26.15
C LYS A 175 6.32 0.07 25.75
N THR A 176 7.10 0.42 24.76
CA THR A 176 8.25 -0.35 24.28
C THR A 176 9.55 0.24 24.83
N LYS A 177 10.46 -0.64 25.26
CA LYS A 177 11.80 -0.27 25.74
C LYS A 177 12.62 0.13 24.50
N THR A 178 12.84 1.43 24.29
CA THR A 178 13.42 1.99 23.07
C THR A 178 14.94 1.93 23.04
N ILE A 179 15.52 1.62 21.88
CA ILE A 179 16.91 1.96 21.54
C ILE A 179 16.87 2.41 20.07
N PHE A 180 16.92 3.73 19.79
CA PHE A 180 16.72 4.44 18.49
C PHE A 180 15.27 4.86 18.15
N ASN A 181 15.05 6.18 18.05
CA ASN A 181 13.85 6.84 17.56
C ASN A 181 14.17 7.66 16.31
N CYS A 182 13.66 7.23 15.16
CA CYS A 182 13.70 7.94 13.90
C CYS A 182 12.51 8.88 13.74
N PRO A 183 12.67 10.10 13.20
CA PRO A 183 11.51 10.94 12.88
C PRO A 183 10.66 10.30 11.77
N TRP A 184 9.37 10.63 11.69
CA TRP A 184 8.51 10.18 10.57
C TRP A 184 8.82 10.83 9.23
N GLN A 185 9.63 11.88 9.22
CA GLN A 185 9.92 12.67 8.04
C GLN A 185 11.44 12.82 7.84
N PRO A 186 11.92 12.81 6.59
CA PRO A 186 11.13 12.58 5.37
C PRO A 186 10.72 11.10 5.20
N VAL A 187 9.47 10.85 4.76
CA VAL A 187 8.92 9.49 4.59
C VAL A 187 9.80 8.62 3.67
N SER A 188 10.41 9.21 2.66
CA SER A 188 11.28 8.48 1.73
C SER A 188 12.55 7.93 2.37
N ALA A 189 13.20 8.68 3.26
CA ALA A 189 14.36 8.19 4.01
C ALA A 189 13.96 7.10 5.02
N GLN A 190 12.73 7.16 5.53
CA GLN A 190 12.16 6.14 6.38
C GLN A 190 11.89 4.83 5.62
N PHE A 191 11.34 4.88 4.41
CA PHE A 191 11.21 3.70 3.56
C PHE A 191 12.56 3.08 3.21
N TRP A 192 13.56 3.90 2.88
CA TRP A 192 14.92 3.41 2.66
C TRP A 192 15.44 2.64 3.88
N LEU A 193 15.31 3.23 5.08
CA LEU A 193 15.77 2.58 6.30
C LEU A 193 15.01 1.27 6.57
N GLN A 194 13.71 1.20 6.28
CA GLN A 194 12.93 -0.02 6.45
C GLN A 194 13.40 -1.15 5.55
N ASP A 195 13.78 -0.88 4.31
CA ASP A 195 14.34 -1.88 3.40
C ASP A 195 15.70 -2.42 3.87
N GLN A 196 16.48 -1.62 4.63
CA GLN A 196 17.76 -2.08 5.18
C GLN A 196 17.59 -2.97 6.42
N LEU A 197 16.39 -3.06 7.01
CA LEU A 197 16.16 -3.89 8.19
C LEU A 197 15.96 -5.35 7.79
N ILE A 198 16.92 -6.20 8.18
CA ILE A 198 16.91 -7.65 7.94
C ILE A 198 15.63 -8.33 8.48
N HIS A 199 15.04 -7.76 9.53
CA HIS A 199 13.80 -8.26 10.12
C HIS A 199 12.76 -7.14 10.20
N PRO A 200 11.53 -7.33 9.65
CA PRO A 200 10.46 -6.33 9.78
C PRO A 200 10.04 -6.11 11.25
N LYS A 201 10.39 -7.03 12.16
CA LYS A 201 10.21 -6.92 13.63
C LYS A 201 11.04 -5.79 14.25
N SER A 202 12.13 -5.40 13.60
CA SER A 202 13.12 -4.50 14.14
C SER A 202 12.71 -3.04 14.02
N SER A 203 11.56 -2.72 13.42
CA SER A 203 10.98 -1.39 13.50
C SER A 203 9.47 -1.39 13.75
N GLN A 204 9.00 -0.38 14.45
CA GLN A 204 7.58 -0.15 14.69
C GLN A 204 7.33 1.35 14.84
N PRO A 205 6.16 1.88 14.41
CA PRO A 205 5.87 3.28 14.60
C PRO A 205 5.42 3.54 16.04
N ASN A 206 5.87 4.67 16.59
CA ASN A 206 5.40 5.26 17.83
C ASN A 206 4.51 6.46 17.51
N MET A 207 3.20 6.25 17.66
CA MET A 207 2.19 7.25 17.34
C MET A 207 2.21 8.47 18.23
N ALA A 208 2.53 8.29 19.52
CA ALA A 208 2.56 9.38 20.48
C ALA A 208 3.71 10.36 20.19
N LYS A 209 4.87 9.82 19.77
CA LYS A 209 6.09 10.59 19.54
C LYS A 209 6.29 11.00 18.08
N LYS A 210 5.41 10.57 17.18
CA LYS A 210 5.56 10.78 15.74
C LYS A 210 6.91 10.30 15.21
N SER A 211 7.32 9.12 15.68
CA SER A 211 8.63 8.55 15.39
C SER A 211 8.54 7.08 15.01
N TRP A 212 9.48 6.56 14.25
CA TRP A 212 9.72 5.14 14.08
C TRP A 212 10.72 4.67 15.12
N GLN A 213 10.34 3.66 15.89
CA GLN A 213 11.25 3.00 16.82
C GLN A 213 11.94 1.88 16.07
N VAL A 214 13.26 1.93 16.03
CA VAL A 214 14.09 0.82 15.58
C VAL A 214 14.56 0.09 16.84
N GLN A 215 14.67 -1.22 16.84
CA GLN A 215 15.14 -1.99 18.00
C GLN A 215 16.63 -2.31 17.89
N GLN A 216 17.08 -2.58 16.66
CA GLN A 216 18.47 -2.89 16.33
C GLN A 216 18.87 -2.09 15.10
N TRP A 217 19.99 -1.37 15.21
CA TRP A 217 20.52 -0.63 14.08
C TRP A 217 21.10 -1.61 13.04
N PRO A 218 20.71 -1.52 11.76
CA PRO A 218 21.28 -2.37 10.72
C PRO A 218 22.72 -1.98 10.42
N GLU A 219 23.50 -2.93 9.92
CA GLU A 219 24.77 -2.61 9.28
C GLU A 219 24.45 -1.99 7.92
N LEU A 220 24.75 -0.69 7.78
CA LEU A 220 24.45 0.07 6.58
C LEU A 220 25.64 0.02 5.62
N SER A 221 25.39 -0.32 4.37
CA SER A 221 26.35 -0.09 3.28
C SER A 221 26.61 1.42 3.11
N SER A 222 27.74 1.77 2.48
CA SER A 222 28.02 3.16 2.12
C SER A 222 26.94 3.68 1.19
N ILE A 223 26.36 4.84 1.54
CA ILE A 223 25.31 5.48 0.76
C ILE A 223 25.97 6.24 -0.38
N ASP A 224 26.21 5.56 -1.50
CA ASP A 224 26.70 6.19 -2.71
C ASP A 224 25.54 6.65 -3.62
N PRO A 225 25.74 7.68 -4.47
CA PRO A 225 24.67 8.19 -5.35
C PRO A 225 24.11 7.14 -6.30
N THR A 226 24.93 6.21 -6.78
CA THR A 226 24.53 5.19 -7.75
C THR A 226 23.64 4.13 -7.07
N SER A 227 24.07 3.58 -5.94
CA SER A 227 23.26 2.61 -5.19
C SER A 227 21.95 3.21 -4.67
N LEU A 228 21.95 4.49 -4.31
CA LEU A 228 20.72 5.19 -3.95
C LEU A 228 19.76 5.30 -5.14
N GLU A 229 20.27 5.63 -6.33
CA GLU A 229 19.44 5.71 -7.53
C GLU A 229 18.90 4.34 -7.94
N ASP A 230 19.72 3.29 -7.91
CA ASP A 230 19.30 1.91 -8.19
C ASP A 230 18.19 1.46 -7.22
N TRP A 231 18.32 1.80 -5.93
CA TRP A 231 17.29 1.55 -4.94
C TRP A 231 15.98 2.29 -5.28
N LYS A 232 16.04 3.59 -5.61
CA LYS A 232 14.82 4.36 -5.96
C LYS A 232 14.07 3.74 -7.12
N GLN A 233 14.78 3.39 -8.19
CA GLN A 233 14.17 2.80 -9.39
C GLN A 233 13.48 1.48 -9.06
N THR A 234 14.17 0.63 -8.28
CA THR A 234 13.63 -0.67 -7.84
C THR A 234 12.40 -0.48 -6.95
N PHE A 235 12.49 0.41 -5.96
CA PHE A 235 11.44 0.67 -5.00
C PHE A 235 10.19 1.26 -5.68
N VAL A 236 10.34 2.28 -6.52
CA VAL A 236 9.22 2.91 -7.24
C VAL A 236 8.51 1.90 -8.13
N LYS A 237 9.26 1.05 -8.84
CA LYS A 237 8.68 -0.01 -9.69
C LYS A 237 7.88 -1.01 -8.86
N GLN A 238 8.43 -1.49 -7.75
CA GLN A 238 7.72 -2.42 -6.86
C GLN A 238 6.48 -1.76 -6.23
N TRP A 239 6.60 -0.50 -5.83
CA TRP A 239 5.49 0.28 -5.30
C TRP A 239 4.33 0.38 -6.29
N GLN A 240 4.62 0.71 -7.55
CA GLN A 240 3.62 0.78 -8.62
C GLN A 240 2.94 -0.58 -8.85
N LEU A 241 3.72 -1.66 -8.92
CA LEU A 241 3.19 -3.02 -9.08
C LEU A 241 2.28 -3.41 -7.91
N ASN A 242 2.74 -3.14 -6.68
CA ASN A 242 1.97 -3.43 -5.48
C ASN A 242 0.71 -2.55 -5.39
N TRP A 243 0.74 -1.32 -5.91
CA TRP A 243 -0.42 -0.43 -5.91
C TRP A 243 -1.47 -0.82 -6.96
N GLN A 244 -1.03 -1.34 -8.11
CA GLN A 244 -1.92 -1.81 -9.18
C GLN A 244 -2.60 -3.15 -8.83
N ASN A 245 -1.96 -3.96 -7.99
CA ASN A 245 -2.54 -5.22 -7.52
C ASN A 245 -3.51 -4.96 -6.33
N PRO A 246 -4.81 -5.32 -6.45
CA PRO A 246 -5.80 -5.03 -5.41
C PRO A 246 -5.50 -5.59 -4.02
N ALA A 247 -4.82 -6.74 -3.94
CA ALA A 247 -4.50 -7.37 -2.66
C ALA A 247 -3.39 -6.62 -1.93
N THR A 248 -2.29 -6.31 -2.62
CA THR A 248 -1.15 -5.59 -2.05
C THR A 248 -1.43 -4.11 -1.83
N GLN A 249 -2.32 -3.52 -2.63
CA GLN A 249 -2.82 -2.16 -2.39
C GLN A 249 -3.59 -2.09 -1.07
N PHE A 250 -4.41 -3.09 -0.79
CA PHE A 250 -5.12 -3.20 0.47
C PHE A 250 -4.19 -3.44 1.65
N ASP A 251 -3.12 -4.22 1.48
CA ASP A 251 -2.06 -4.35 2.49
C ASP A 251 -1.45 -2.99 2.86
N MET A 252 -1.10 -2.17 1.86
CA MET A 252 -0.56 -0.82 2.10
C MET A 252 -1.54 0.10 2.82
N LEU A 253 -2.81 0.10 2.40
CA LEU A 253 -3.84 0.92 3.03
C LEU A 253 -4.18 0.44 4.44
N ALA A 254 -4.12 -0.87 4.65
CA ALA A 254 -4.25 -1.48 5.97
C ALA A 254 -3.08 -1.09 6.89
N ASP A 255 -1.86 -0.92 6.37
CA ASP A 255 -0.70 -0.46 7.15
C ASP A 255 -0.90 0.99 7.59
N LEU A 256 -1.35 1.88 6.68
CA LEU A 256 -1.73 3.25 7.04
C LEU A 256 -2.75 3.29 8.17
N ALA A 257 -3.79 2.47 8.04
CA ALA A 257 -4.88 2.33 9.00
C ALA A 257 -4.38 1.87 10.37
N TYR A 258 -3.70 0.73 10.37
CA TYR A 258 -3.23 0.05 11.58
C TYR A 258 -2.25 0.93 12.37
N TYR A 259 -1.33 1.58 11.66
CA TYR A 259 -0.37 2.49 12.24
C TYR A 259 -0.88 3.93 12.31
N ARG A 260 -2.17 4.21 12.12
CA ARG A 260 -2.77 5.56 12.22
C ARG A 260 -1.95 6.65 11.50
N LEU A 261 -1.38 6.33 10.35
CA LEU A 261 -0.56 7.24 9.56
C LEU A 261 -1.46 8.23 8.79
N PRO A 262 -0.96 9.44 8.45
CA PRO A 262 -1.70 10.39 7.62
C PRO A 262 -2.16 9.79 6.29
N GLU A 263 -3.33 10.19 5.79
CA GLU A 263 -3.86 9.68 4.50
C GLU A 263 -2.91 9.94 3.32
N ASN A 264 -2.18 11.06 3.34
CA ASN A 264 -1.21 11.41 2.31
C ASN A 264 0.19 10.82 2.56
N TYR A 265 0.38 9.95 3.55
CA TYR A 265 1.69 9.41 3.90
C TYR A 265 2.33 8.61 2.75
N LEU A 266 1.55 7.73 2.11
CA LEU A 266 1.99 6.96 0.94
C LEU A 266 2.37 7.89 -0.23
N LEU A 267 1.60 8.96 -0.44
CA LEU A 267 1.85 9.94 -1.49
C LEU A 267 3.11 10.76 -1.24
N GLN A 268 3.31 11.21 0.02
CA GLN A 268 4.52 11.91 0.44
C GLN A 268 5.76 11.03 0.29
N GLY A 269 5.67 9.75 0.63
CA GLY A 269 6.75 8.80 0.40
C GLY A 269 7.06 8.64 -1.07
N TYR A 270 6.04 8.39 -1.90
CA TYR A 270 6.19 8.24 -3.34
C TYR A 270 6.89 9.43 -4.00
N TRP A 271 6.42 10.67 -3.76
CA TRP A 271 7.07 11.87 -4.30
C TRP A 271 8.43 12.14 -3.64
N GLY A 272 8.55 11.84 -2.36
CA GLY A 272 9.78 12.05 -1.59
C GLY A 272 10.94 11.15 -2.03
N ILE A 273 10.67 9.99 -2.65
CA ILE A 273 11.71 9.06 -3.13
C ILE A 273 12.50 9.67 -4.27
N ASN A 274 11.83 10.29 -5.24
CA ASN A 274 12.48 10.97 -6.36
C ASN A 274 13.37 12.12 -5.88
N ALA A 275 12.94 12.84 -4.83
CA ALA A 275 13.67 13.95 -4.25
C ALA A 275 14.79 13.52 -3.27
N LEU A 276 14.84 12.25 -2.87
CA LEU A 276 15.79 11.76 -1.85
C LEU A 276 17.23 11.80 -2.39
N ASN A 277 18.14 12.46 -1.69
CA ASN A 277 19.57 12.43 -2.00
C ASN A 277 20.39 11.90 -0.82
N THR A 278 21.65 11.57 -1.08
CA THR A 278 22.58 10.97 -0.11
C THR A 278 22.69 11.83 1.15
N HIS A 279 22.85 13.15 1.00
CA HIS A 279 22.93 14.08 2.14
C HIS A 279 21.66 14.11 2.99
N GLN A 280 20.47 14.10 2.38
CA GLN A 280 19.20 14.03 3.12
C GLN A 280 19.05 12.72 3.90
N LEU A 281 19.46 11.61 3.28
CA LEU A 281 19.40 10.29 3.89
C LEU A 281 20.39 10.18 5.06
N GLU A 282 21.63 10.61 4.88
CA GLU A 282 22.65 10.66 5.94
C GLU A 282 22.17 11.52 7.13
N LYS A 283 21.61 12.70 6.84
CA LYS A 283 21.05 13.58 7.87
C LYS A 283 19.93 12.90 8.65
N TYR A 284 19.05 12.17 7.98
CA TYR A 284 17.98 11.41 8.62
C TYR A 284 18.53 10.30 9.53
N LEU A 285 19.52 9.54 9.06
CA LEU A 285 20.14 8.45 9.83
C LEU A 285 20.87 8.99 11.08
N VAL A 286 21.56 10.13 10.96
CA VAL A 286 22.16 10.81 12.10
C VAL A 286 21.11 11.21 13.13
N GLN A 287 19.93 11.68 12.71
CA GLN A 287 18.83 12.01 13.63
C GLN A 287 18.30 10.78 14.36
N CYS A 288 18.13 9.65 13.65
CA CYS A 288 17.78 8.38 14.25
C CYS A 288 18.78 7.95 15.34
N GLN A 289 20.07 8.07 15.06
CA GLN A 289 21.15 7.68 15.97
C GLN A 289 21.35 8.66 17.13
N ALA A 290 21.12 9.97 16.93
CA ALA A 290 21.25 10.97 17.97
C ALA A 290 20.23 10.74 19.11
N SER A 291 19.05 10.21 18.77
CA SER A 291 17.99 9.94 19.73
C SER A 291 18.31 8.81 20.73
N SER A 292 19.31 7.96 20.45
CA SER A 292 19.77 6.92 21.40
C SER A 292 20.86 7.42 22.34
N ARG A 293 21.47 8.59 22.07
CA ARG A 293 22.50 9.22 22.90
C ARG A 293 21.96 10.15 23.99
N GLN A 294 20.64 10.36 24.04
CA GLN A 294 19.96 11.21 25.03
C GLN A 294 19.39 10.41 26.23
N ILE A 295 19.85 9.18 26.44
CA ILE A 295 19.56 8.35 27.63
C ILE A 295 20.86 8.12 28.37
#